data_AF-A0A8S8Z865-F1
#
_entry.id   AF-A0A8S8Z865-F1
#
_cell.length_a   1.000
_cell.length_b   1.000
_cell.length_c   1.000
_cell.angle_alpha   90.00
_cell.angle_beta   90.00
_cell.angle_gamma   90.00
#
_symmetry.space_group_name_H-M   'P 1'
#
loop_
_entity.id
_entity.type
_entity.pdbx_description
1 polymer ?
#
loop_
_entity_poly.entity_id
_entity_poly.type
_entity_poly.pdbx_seq_one_letter_code
_entity_poly.pdbx_strand_id
1 'polypeptide(L)' 'MHFPSKDIARSLNMKVETPFLNEELIKFSDDIEISKKINSKEGEKFGKWILRETFEKYLPNNITWRGEITYAGWIRHQ' A
#
# COMPACT_ATOMS: atom_id res chain seq x y z
N MET A 1 3.41 -15.04 -8.67
CA MET A 1 4.15 -14.27 -7.64
C MET A 1 4.35 -15.17 -6.42
N HIS A 2 5.59 -15.33 -5.94
CA HIS A 2 5.90 -16.14 -4.75
C HIS A 2 5.97 -15.25 -3.51
N PHE A 3 5.18 -15.55 -2.48
CA PHE A 3 5.14 -14.77 -1.23
C PHE A 3 5.65 -15.65 -0.07
N PRO A 4 6.81 -15.33 0.53
CA PRO A 4 7.38 -16.11 1.64
C PRO A 4 6.44 -16.25 2.85
N SER A 5 5.51 -15.31 3.03
CA SER A 5 4.50 -15.36 4.08
C SER A 5 3.64 -16.62 4.03
N LYS A 6 3.39 -17.19 2.84
CA LYS A 6 2.65 -18.45 2.69
C LYS A 6 3.43 -19.65 3.24
N ASP A 7 4.74 -19.67 3.03
CA ASP A 7 5.60 -20.76 3.52
C ASP A 7 5.79 -20.67 5.04
N ILE A 8 5.98 -19.46 5.57
CA ILE A 8 6.05 -19.20 7.02
C ILE A 8 4.73 -19.62 7.69
N ALA A 9 3.58 -19.28 7.11
CA ALA A 9 2.30 -19.69 7.67
C ALA A 9 2.14 -21.22 7.67
N ARG A 10 2.54 -21.89 6.59
CA ARG A 10 2.53 -23.35 6.50
C ARG A 10 3.40 -23.99 7.58
N SER A 11 4.60 -23.47 7.83
CA SER A 11 5.50 -24.00 8.87
C SER A 11 4.96 -23.77 10.28
N LEU A 12 4.15 -22.74 10.49
CA LEU A 12 3.49 -22.42 11.76
C LEU A 12 2.08 -23.03 11.90
N ASN A 13 1.63 -23.85 10.94
CA ASN A 13 0.26 -24.38 10.88
C ASN A 13 -0.82 -23.28 10.95
N MET A 14 -0.55 -22.14 10.33
CA MET A 14 -1.45 -20.99 10.22
C MET A 14 -2.02 -20.85 8.81
N LYS A 15 -3.23 -20.27 8.72
CA LYS A 15 -3.81 -19.83 7.46
C LYS A 15 -3.45 -18.36 7.20
N VAL A 16 -3.00 -18.04 6.00
CA VAL A 16 -2.78 -16.66 5.54
C VAL A 16 -3.84 -16.30 4.50
N GLU A 17 -4.53 -15.20 4.76
CA GLU A 17 -5.42 -14.56 3.81
C GLU A 17 -4.71 -13.38 3.16
N THR A 18 -4.88 -13.21 1.84
CA THR A 18 -4.32 -12.09 1.08
C THR A 18 -5.42 -11.36 0.31
N PRO A 19 -6.26 -10.55 0.98
CA PRO A 19 -7.43 -9.93 0.35
C PRO A 19 -7.09 -9.08 -0.87
N PHE A 20 -5.94 -8.40 -0.84
CA PHE A 20 -5.47 -7.56 -1.95
C PHE A 20 -5.01 -8.34 -3.20
N LEU A 21 -4.87 -9.67 -3.10
CA LEU A 21 -4.54 -10.54 -4.24
C LEU A 21 -5.77 -11.22 -4.83
N ASN A 22 -6.97 -10.84 -4.41
CA ASN A 22 -8.20 -11.30 -5.03
C ASN A 22 -8.25 -10.88 -6.51
N GLU A 23 -8.61 -11.81 -7.40
CA GLU A 23 -8.59 -11.57 -8.85
C GLU A 23 -9.52 -10.45 -9.32
N GLU A 24 -10.70 -10.32 -8.72
CA GLU A 24 -11.65 -9.26 -9.04
C GLU A 24 -11.10 -7.89 -8.64
N LEU A 25 -10.43 -7.83 -7.48
CA LEU A 25 -9.78 -6.61 -7.02
C LEU A 25 -8.58 -6.23 -7.91
N ILE A 26 -7.81 -7.21 -8.39
CA ILE A 26 -6.70 -6.95 -9.34
C ILE A 26 -7.26 -6.38 -10.65
N LYS A 27 -8.30 -7.01 -11.23
CA LYS A 27 -8.95 -6.53 -12.45
C LYS A 27 -9.51 -5.11 -12.27
N PHE A 28 -10.20 -4.87 -11.15
CA PHE A 28 -10.67 -3.53 -10.80
C PHE A 28 -9.50 -2.53 -10.72
N SER A 29 -8.40 -2.91 -10.09
CA SER A 29 -7.20 -2.06 -9.99
C SER A 29 -6.61 -1.75 -11.37
N ASP A 30 -6.66 -2.66 -12.33
CA ASP A 30 -6.13 -2.43 -13.67
C ASP A 30 -6.91 -1.33 -14.40
N ASP A 31 -8.23 -1.30 -14.26
CA ASP A 31 -9.12 -0.33 -14.90
C ASP A 31 -9.10 1.08 -14.26
N ILE A 32 -8.52 1.22 -13.08
CA ILE A 32 -8.44 2.51 -12.37
C ILE A 32 -7.47 3.47 -13.06
N GLU A 33 -7.91 4.73 -13.22
CA GLU A 33 -7.10 5.84 -13.74
C GLU A 33 -5.77 6.01 -12.98
N ILE A 34 -4.71 6.39 -13.71
CA ILE A 34 -3.38 6.61 -13.13
C ILE A 34 -3.40 7.70 -12.05
N SER A 35 -4.21 8.74 -12.22
CA SER A 35 -4.43 9.84 -11.25
C SER A 35 -4.90 9.33 -9.88
N LYS A 36 -5.60 8.20 -9.84
CA LYS A 36 -6.06 7.52 -8.63
C LYS A 36 -5.05 6.54 -8.07
N LYS A 37 -4.01 6.18 -8.82
CA LYS A 37 -2.88 5.38 -8.33
C LYS A 37 -1.78 6.27 -7.75
N ILE A 38 -1.53 7.41 -8.39
CA ILE A 38 -0.44 8.34 -8.06
C ILE A 38 -0.92 9.78 -8.18
N ASN A 39 -0.73 10.59 -7.14
CA ASN A 39 -1.06 12.01 -7.15
C ASN A 39 -0.17 12.78 -6.14
N SER A 40 -0.35 14.08 -6.00
CA SER A 40 0.41 14.93 -5.08
C SER A 40 -0.46 15.60 -4.02
N LYS A 41 0.03 15.65 -2.78
CA LYS A 41 -0.55 16.40 -1.66
C LYS A 41 0.55 17.29 -1.07
N GLU A 42 0.27 18.59 -0.90
CA GLU A 42 1.22 19.53 -0.28
C GLU A 42 2.61 19.56 -0.95
N GLY A 43 2.64 19.36 -2.27
CA GLY A 43 3.89 19.34 -3.05
C GLY A 43 4.64 18.00 -3.03
N GLU A 44 4.21 17.02 -2.22
CA GLU A 44 4.78 15.68 -2.19
C GLU A 44 3.96 14.69 -3.03
N LYS A 45 4.65 13.82 -3.76
CA LYS A 45 4.05 12.79 -4.61
C LYS A 45 3.83 11.50 -3.83
N PHE A 46 2.60 11.00 -3.86
CA PHE A 46 2.21 9.78 -3.17
C PHE A 46 1.69 8.73 -4.16
N GLY A 47 2.18 7.50 -4.02
CA GLY A 47 1.54 6.32 -4.58
C GLY A 47 0.38 5.83 -3.70
N LYS A 48 -0.35 4.84 -4.23
CA LYS A 48 -1.53 4.22 -3.58
C LYS A 48 -2.60 5.26 -3.21
N TRP A 49 -2.75 6.29 -4.05
CA TRP A 49 -3.57 7.47 -3.74
C TRP A 49 -5.02 7.12 -3.36
N ILE A 50 -5.68 6.28 -4.17
CA ILE A 50 -7.05 5.84 -3.92
C ILE A 50 -7.21 5.14 -2.56
N LEU A 51 -6.21 4.37 -2.12
CA LEU A 51 -6.24 3.73 -0.80
C LEU A 51 -6.13 4.78 0.31
N ARG A 52 -5.27 5.79 0.14
CA ARG A 52 -5.12 6.88 1.11
C ARG A 52 -6.41 7.69 1.23
N GLU A 53 -7.03 8.08 0.11
CA GLU A 53 -8.34 8.77 0.10
C GLU A 53 -9.42 7.94 0.78
N THR A 54 -9.47 6.63 0.49
CA THR A 54 -10.49 5.72 1.05
C THR A 54 -10.36 5.59 2.57
N PHE A 55 -9.11 5.52 3.08
CA PHE A 55 -8.85 5.29 4.49
C PHE A 55 -8.62 6.56 5.32
N GLU A 56 -8.64 7.76 4.72
CA GLU A 56 -8.37 9.02 5.42
C GLU A 56 -9.32 9.28 6.61
N LYS A 57 -10.55 8.79 6.53
CA LYS A 57 -11.53 8.89 7.63
C LYS A 57 -11.36 7.82 8.72
N TYR A 58 -10.61 6.77 8.44
CA TYR A 58 -10.48 5.59 9.29
C TYR A 58 -9.12 5.47 9.97
N LEU A 59 -8.09 6.10 9.40
CA LEU A 59 -6.71 6.04 9.88
C LEU A 59 -6.17 7.45 10.19
N PRO A 60 -5.36 7.62 11.26
CA PRO A 60 -4.71 8.88 11.57
C PRO A 60 -3.88 9.43 10.40
N ASN A 61 -3.85 10.76 10.24
CA ASN A 61 -3.17 11.43 9.12
C ASN A 61 -1.68 11.05 9.00
N ASN A 62 -0.98 10.87 10.12
CA ASN A 62 0.43 10.48 10.11
C ASN A 62 0.67 9.04 9.60
N ILE A 63 -0.36 8.19 9.56
CA ILE A 63 -0.33 6.86 8.94
C ILE A 63 -0.81 6.97 7.48
N THR A 64 -1.95 7.61 7.25
CA THR A 64 -2.57 7.76 5.93
C THR A 64 -1.67 8.48 4.93
N TRP A 65 -0.95 9.51 5.38
CA TRP A 65 -0.09 10.36 4.55
C TRP A 65 1.40 10.19 4.87
N ARG A 66 1.77 9.06 5.48
CA ARG A 66 3.18 8.72 5.67
C ARG A 66 3.89 8.60 4.32
N GLY A 67 4.95 9.38 4.16
CA GLY A 67 5.87 9.29 3.03
C GLY A 67 6.55 7.91 2.96
N GLU A 68 6.90 7.50 1.75
CA GLU A 68 7.66 6.27 1.57
C GLU A 68 9.10 6.47 2.04
N ILE A 69 9.55 5.62 2.97
CA ILE A 69 10.91 5.67 3.48
C ILE A 69 11.82 5.08 2.42
N THR A 70 12.50 5.95 1.68
CA THR A 70 13.63 5.58 0.83
C THR A 70 14.94 5.77 1.60
N TYR A 71 16.03 5.14 1.15
CA TYR A 71 17.36 5.38 1.71
C TYR A 71 17.73 6.88 1.75
N ALA A 72 17.33 7.64 0.73
CA ALA A 72 17.50 9.10 0.69
C ALA A 72 16.62 9.85 1.71
N GLY A 73 15.49 9.27 2.13
CA GLY A 73 14.68 9.77 3.23
C GLY A 73 15.30 9.50 4.60
N TRP A 74 15.99 8.36 4.76
CA TRP A 74 16.67 7.95 5.99
C TRP A 74 17.85 8.86 6.35
N ILE A 75 18.68 9.21 5.36
CA ILE A 75 19.87 10.06 5.57
C ILE A 75 19.47 11.49 5.96
N ARG A 76 18.30 11.98 5.52
CA ARG A 76 17.82 13.34 5.82
C ARG A 76 17.24 13.51 7.24
N HIS A 77 17.09 12.42 7.99
CA HIS A 77 16.56 12.41 9.35
C HIS A 77 17.62 12.02 10.41
N GLN A 78 18.90 11.97 10.03
CA GLN A 78 20.05 12.01 10.97
C GLN A 78 20.62 13.43 11.02
#